data_AF-A0A521AKR2-F1
#
_entry.id   AF-A0A521AKR2-F1
#
_cell.length_a   1.000
_cell.length_b   1.000
_cell.length_c   1.000
_cell.angle_alpha   90.00
_cell.angle_beta   90.00
_cell.angle_gamma   90.00
#
_symmetry.space_group_name_H-M   'P 1'
#
loop_
_entity.id
_entity.type
_entity.pdbx_description
1 polymer ?
#
loop_
_entity_poly.entity_id
_entity_poly.type
_entity_poly.pdbx_seq_one_letter_code
_entity_poly.pdbx_strand_id
1 'polypeptide(L)'
;MQGLSINDTDALTKGAFSKVSAFPEKHTIPSVRGFIPSFQNAGSAVAQVLARFENNICNPRSFLYFYDLILNFLHNVVIVGIPKETGEHEKRVALVPETVTKLTDLGLDVIVEKDAGRASNYLDEAYQEAGATIKEDRAEVFSSADLLISIQTPPEEDLHRMPEGSILICFLWALQHENTVDLLKDRGITALGMDAVPRISRAQNMDALSSMSSIAGYKSALIGANELDRYLPMMMTAAGTIAPAKVLVLGAGVAGLQAIATAKRLGAVVEAFDIRPVVKEQVESLGATFVEVPDLDEESETEGGYAKELAEDEQERQRQVIHEHAKKSDIIITTALIPGRPAPLLVTKEMVHDMHPGSVIVDLAAEQGGNCELTEAGQTTVVDEVKIVGPLNMPSMLAYHASQLYSKNMWALLNHLLEEGKPHFDFEDEITLNTTITHQGEIISPMLKES
;
A
#
# COMPACT_ATOMS: atom_id res chain seq x y z
N MET A 1 13.03 -22.76 -20.74
CA MET A 1 14.01 -23.41 -21.64
C MET A 1 14.28 -22.52 -22.84
N GLN A 2 15.33 -21.71 -22.78
CA GLN A 2 16.18 -21.33 -23.91
C GLN A 2 17.56 -21.13 -23.28
N GLY A 3 18.46 -22.08 -23.52
CA GLY A 3 19.77 -22.11 -22.89
C GLY A 3 20.68 -21.04 -23.48
N LEU A 4 21.31 -20.25 -22.62
CA LEU A 4 22.50 -19.48 -22.97
C LEU A 4 23.51 -20.44 -23.61
N SER A 5 24.00 -20.07 -24.79
CA SER A 5 24.93 -20.90 -25.55
C SER A 5 26.32 -20.83 -24.91
N ILE A 6 27.07 -21.93 -24.98
CA ILE A 6 28.44 -22.09 -24.48
C ILE A 6 29.42 -21.01 -25.02
N ASN A 7 29.03 -20.27 -26.06
CA ASN A 7 29.86 -19.22 -26.66
C ASN A 7 29.79 -17.86 -25.92
N ASP A 8 28.73 -17.58 -25.16
CA ASP A 8 28.57 -16.29 -24.46
C ASP A 8 29.42 -16.25 -23.17
N THR A 9 29.65 -17.43 -22.56
CA THR A 9 30.62 -17.62 -21.46
C THR A 9 32.08 -17.47 -21.89
N ASP A 10 32.38 -17.68 -23.17
CA ASP A 10 33.74 -17.58 -23.75
C ASP A 10 34.15 -16.12 -24.01
N ALA A 11 33.19 -15.22 -24.22
CA ALA A 11 33.42 -13.79 -24.40
C ALA A 11 33.74 -13.08 -23.07
N LEU A 12 33.02 -13.44 -21.99
CA LEU A 12 33.24 -12.92 -20.63
C LEU A 12 34.58 -13.39 -20.05
N THR A 13 34.99 -14.62 -20.35
CA THR A 13 36.31 -15.14 -19.95
C THR A 13 37.44 -14.47 -20.73
N LYS A 14 37.35 -14.32 -22.06
CA LYS A 14 38.41 -13.68 -22.86
C LYS A 14 38.67 -12.20 -22.50
N GLY A 15 37.65 -11.45 -22.10
CA GLY A 15 37.81 -10.08 -21.61
C GLY A 15 38.61 -9.98 -20.31
N ALA A 16 38.35 -10.90 -19.37
CA ALA A 16 39.03 -10.96 -18.08
C ALA A 16 40.49 -11.46 -18.19
N PHE A 17 40.78 -12.40 -19.10
CA PHE A 17 42.13 -12.94 -19.30
C PHE A 17 43.13 -11.94 -19.90
N SER A 18 42.65 -10.90 -20.62
CA SER A 18 43.52 -9.92 -21.29
C SER A 18 44.29 -8.96 -20.35
N LYS A 19 43.93 -8.90 -19.07
CA LYS A 19 44.54 -7.98 -18.08
C LYS A 19 45.51 -8.63 -17.08
N VAL A 20 45.76 -9.94 -17.17
CA VAL A 20 46.53 -10.69 -16.14
C VAL A 20 47.87 -11.25 -16.68
N SER A 21 48.32 -10.84 -17.86
CA SER A 21 49.55 -11.36 -18.47
C SER A 21 50.78 -10.49 -18.17
N ALA A 22 51.29 -10.53 -16.93
CA ALA A 22 52.71 -10.24 -16.64
C ALA A 22 53.06 -10.49 -15.18
N PHE A 23 53.47 -11.71 -14.77
CA PHE A 23 54.44 -11.94 -13.68
C PHE A 23 54.99 -13.39 -13.74
N PRO A 24 56.27 -13.63 -13.42
CA PRO A 24 56.92 -14.91 -13.69
C PRO A 24 56.66 -15.96 -12.59
N GLU A 25 56.61 -17.22 -13.03
CA GLU A 25 56.39 -18.44 -12.25
C GLU A 25 57.51 -18.73 -11.24
N LYS A 26 57.13 -19.15 -10.03
CA LYS A 26 57.58 -20.38 -9.34
C LYS A 26 57.09 -20.38 -7.90
N HIS A 27 56.33 -21.41 -7.52
CA HIS A 27 56.52 -22.28 -6.36
C HIS A 27 55.30 -23.22 -6.23
N THR A 28 55.56 -24.51 -6.09
CA THR A 28 54.60 -25.59 -5.86
C THR A 28 53.85 -25.40 -4.53
N ILE A 29 52.52 -25.59 -4.52
CA ILE A 29 51.66 -25.48 -3.32
C ILE A 29 50.74 -26.73 -3.21
N PRO A 30 50.47 -27.27 -1.99
CA PRO A 30 49.72 -28.52 -1.80
C PRO A 30 48.19 -28.35 -1.88
N SER A 31 47.48 -29.46 -2.12
CA SER A 31 46.03 -29.50 -2.40
C SER A 31 45.15 -28.94 -1.26
N VAL A 32 44.33 -27.95 -1.59
CA VAL A 32 43.39 -27.26 -0.68
C VAL A 32 42.04 -27.99 -0.63
N ARG A 33 42.05 -29.29 -0.29
CA ARG A 33 40.82 -30.11 -0.25
C ARG A 33 39.97 -29.93 1.01
N GLY A 34 40.24 -28.91 1.83
CA GLY A 34 39.71 -28.79 3.19
C GLY A 34 39.05 -27.46 3.58
N PHE A 35 38.80 -26.54 2.63
CA PHE A 35 38.36 -25.17 2.94
C PHE A 35 37.08 -24.71 2.24
N ILE A 36 36.20 -25.64 1.83
CA ILE A 36 34.91 -25.29 1.20
C ILE A 36 33.76 -25.71 2.13
N PRO A 37 33.03 -24.77 2.76
CA PRO A 37 31.74 -25.09 3.36
C PRO A 37 30.79 -25.51 2.23
N SER A 38 29.99 -26.55 2.47
CA SER A 38 29.05 -27.11 1.51
C SER A 38 27.99 -26.08 1.08
N PHE A 39 28.25 -25.37 -0.03
CA PHE A 39 27.26 -24.55 -0.74
C PHE A 39 26.22 -25.47 -1.39
N GLN A 40 25.11 -25.73 -0.70
CA GLN A 40 24.00 -26.50 -1.25
C GLN A 40 22.98 -25.68 -2.07
N ASN A 41 23.04 -24.34 -2.04
CA ASN A 41 22.05 -23.49 -2.72
C ASN A 41 22.63 -22.48 -3.75
N ALA A 42 23.92 -22.55 -4.07
CA ALA A 42 24.43 -21.79 -5.22
C ALA A 42 24.18 -22.60 -6.50
N GLY A 43 23.32 -22.09 -7.39
CA GLY A 43 22.94 -22.75 -8.64
C GLY A 43 24.12 -23.35 -9.40
N SER A 44 23.88 -24.46 -10.10
CA SER A 44 24.90 -25.35 -10.68
C SER A 44 25.96 -24.65 -11.56
N ALA A 45 25.69 -23.46 -12.08
CA ALA A 45 26.64 -22.63 -12.80
C ALA A 45 27.79 -22.10 -11.91
N VAL A 46 27.52 -21.64 -10.69
CA VAL A 46 28.56 -21.11 -9.77
C VAL A 46 29.48 -22.22 -9.30
N ALA A 47 28.91 -23.39 -8.96
CA ALA A 47 29.68 -24.58 -8.60
C ALA A 47 30.53 -25.11 -9.78
N GLN A 48 30.01 -25.08 -11.01
CA GLN A 48 30.77 -25.48 -12.21
C GLN A 48 31.88 -24.47 -12.57
N VAL A 49 31.65 -23.17 -12.38
CA VAL A 49 32.67 -22.13 -12.54
C VAL A 49 33.77 -22.33 -11.51
N LEU A 50 33.44 -22.46 -10.22
CA LEU A 50 34.43 -22.73 -9.16
C LEU A 50 35.22 -24.02 -9.40
N ALA A 51 34.57 -25.11 -9.84
CA ALA A 51 35.22 -26.38 -10.14
C ALA A 51 36.14 -26.32 -11.40
N ARG A 52 35.79 -25.52 -12.41
CA ARG A 52 36.69 -25.24 -13.55
C ARG A 52 37.86 -24.33 -13.16
N PHE A 53 37.68 -23.47 -12.16
CA PHE A 53 38.69 -22.53 -11.67
C PHE A 53 39.74 -23.18 -10.76
N GLU A 54 39.36 -24.13 -9.90
CA GLU A 54 40.32 -24.95 -9.12
C GLU A 54 41.35 -25.65 -10.02
N ASN A 55 40.95 -26.01 -11.25
CA ASN A 55 41.80 -26.71 -12.19
C ASN A 55 42.68 -25.79 -13.06
N ASN A 56 42.52 -24.46 -13.01
CA ASN A 56 43.14 -23.54 -13.99
C ASN A 56 43.85 -22.29 -13.42
N ILE A 57 43.92 -22.07 -12.10
CA ILE A 57 44.70 -20.96 -11.52
C ILE A 57 45.98 -21.47 -10.84
N CYS A 58 47.14 -21.07 -11.38
CA CYS A 58 48.47 -21.35 -10.84
C CYS A 58 48.96 -20.35 -9.76
N ASN A 59 48.15 -19.35 -9.35
CA ASN A 59 48.57 -18.31 -8.39
C ASN A 59 47.55 -18.08 -7.25
N PRO A 60 47.92 -18.27 -5.97
CA PRO A 60 47.04 -18.08 -4.81
C PRO A 60 46.51 -16.66 -4.65
N ARG A 61 47.20 -15.61 -5.11
CA ARG A 61 46.70 -14.23 -5.04
C ARG A 61 45.52 -13.98 -5.99
N SER A 62 45.52 -14.59 -7.16
CA SER A 62 44.43 -14.49 -8.13
C SER A 62 43.18 -15.23 -7.64
N PHE A 63 43.37 -16.34 -6.92
CA PHE A 63 42.28 -17.07 -6.28
C PHE A 63 41.64 -16.26 -5.15
N LEU A 64 42.43 -15.65 -4.26
CA LEU A 64 41.91 -14.77 -3.20
C LEU A 64 41.13 -13.56 -3.75
N TYR A 65 41.65 -12.89 -4.79
CA TYR A 65 40.96 -11.73 -5.38
C TYR A 65 39.63 -12.10 -6.05
N PHE A 66 39.57 -13.28 -6.69
CA PHE A 66 38.36 -13.77 -7.34
C PHE A 66 37.36 -14.35 -6.33
N TYR A 67 37.87 -14.96 -5.25
CA TYR A 67 37.07 -15.40 -4.12
C TYR A 67 36.46 -14.21 -3.38
N ASP A 68 37.21 -13.14 -3.13
CA ASP A 68 36.69 -11.87 -2.62
C ASP A 68 35.69 -11.24 -3.59
N LEU A 69 35.90 -11.34 -4.91
CA LEU A 69 34.94 -10.85 -5.90
C LEU A 69 33.62 -11.65 -5.86
N ILE A 70 33.69 -12.97 -5.74
CA ILE A 70 32.52 -13.85 -5.63
C ILE A 70 31.83 -13.66 -4.27
N LEU A 71 32.57 -13.55 -3.18
CA LEU A 71 32.01 -13.25 -1.86
C LEU A 71 31.37 -11.87 -1.84
N ASN A 72 32.00 -10.85 -2.43
CA ASN A 72 31.37 -9.53 -2.58
C ASN A 72 30.15 -9.58 -3.50
N PHE A 73 30.14 -10.41 -4.53
CA PHE A 73 28.98 -10.58 -5.40
C PHE A 73 27.82 -11.33 -4.69
N LEU A 74 28.15 -12.32 -3.85
CA LEU A 74 27.21 -13.07 -3.03
C LEU A 74 26.72 -12.28 -1.79
N HIS A 75 27.50 -11.34 -1.26
CA HIS A 75 27.15 -10.47 -0.12
C HIS A 75 26.43 -9.17 -0.52
N ASN A 76 26.16 -8.93 -1.81
CA ASN A 76 25.57 -7.67 -2.31
C ASN A 76 24.17 -7.81 -2.91
N VAL A 77 23.54 -8.99 -2.83
CA VAL A 77 22.17 -9.15 -3.31
C VAL A 77 21.23 -8.76 -2.18
N VAL A 78 20.45 -7.70 -2.40
CA VAL A 78 19.42 -7.23 -1.45
C VAL A 78 18.29 -8.26 -1.42
N ILE A 79 17.94 -8.74 -0.24
CA ILE A 79 16.84 -9.67 -0.01
C ILE A 79 15.57 -8.87 0.34
N VAL A 80 14.54 -9.00 -0.50
CA VAL A 80 13.23 -8.42 -0.30
C VAL A 80 12.29 -9.45 0.32
N GLY A 81 11.78 -9.16 1.53
CA GLY A 81 10.83 -10.02 2.23
C GLY A 81 9.40 -9.52 2.10
N ILE A 82 8.49 -10.43 1.71
CA ILE A 82 7.05 -10.17 1.64
C ILE A 82 6.33 -11.13 2.60
N PRO A 83 5.99 -10.69 3.82
CA PRO A 83 5.26 -11.52 4.77
C PRO A 83 3.78 -11.62 4.41
N LYS A 84 3.11 -12.61 4.98
CA LYS A 84 1.64 -12.69 4.99
C LYS A 84 1.08 -11.67 5.97
N GLU A 85 0.00 -11.00 5.63
CA GLU A 85 -0.66 -10.11 6.59
C GLU A 85 -1.38 -10.91 7.68
N THR A 86 -1.28 -10.43 8.94
CA THR A 86 -1.89 -11.06 10.12
C THR A 86 -2.99 -10.21 10.76
N GLY A 87 -3.18 -8.98 10.30
CA GLY A 87 -4.22 -8.08 10.79
C GLY A 87 -5.63 -8.65 10.60
N GLU A 88 -6.52 -8.35 11.54
CA GLU A 88 -7.92 -8.76 11.41
C GLU A 88 -8.54 -8.17 10.14
N HIS A 89 -9.33 -8.98 9.45
CA HIS A 89 -9.96 -8.64 8.16
C HIS A 89 -8.99 -8.26 7.04
N GLU A 90 -7.67 -8.40 7.21
CA GLU A 90 -6.69 -8.13 6.16
C GLU A 90 -6.57 -9.31 5.19
N LYS A 91 -6.78 -9.04 3.90
CA LYS A 91 -6.72 -10.04 2.83
C LYS A 91 -5.78 -9.61 1.72
N ARG A 92 -5.23 -8.39 1.80
CA ARG A 92 -4.28 -7.86 0.82
C ARG A 92 -2.90 -8.47 1.02
N VAL A 93 -2.04 -8.23 0.04
CA VAL A 93 -0.62 -8.56 0.06
C VAL A 93 0.16 -7.40 -0.53
N ALA A 94 1.34 -7.12 0.01
CA ALA A 94 2.08 -5.90 -0.29
C ALA A 94 2.64 -5.85 -1.72
N LEU A 95 3.04 -7.00 -2.27
CA LEU A 95 3.52 -7.12 -3.63
C LEU A 95 2.82 -8.28 -4.36
N VAL A 96 2.43 -8.03 -5.61
CA VAL A 96 1.84 -9.05 -6.49
C VAL A 96 2.92 -9.61 -7.43
N PRO A 97 2.71 -10.79 -8.05
CA PRO A 97 3.69 -11.41 -8.94
C PRO A 97 4.23 -10.45 -10.03
N GLU A 98 3.37 -9.58 -10.59
CA GLU A 98 3.77 -8.57 -11.59
C GLU A 98 4.92 -7.67 -11.13
N THR A 99 4.91 -7.20 -9.87
CA THR A 99 5.98 -6.33 -9.35
C THR A 99 7.14 -7.13 -8.79
N VAL A 100 6.90 -8.36 -8.35
CA VAL A 100 7.97 -9.29 -7.96
C VAL A 100 8.90 -9.55 -9.14
N THR A 101 8.35 -9.80 -10.33
CA THR A 101 9.15 -9.94 -11.56
C THR A 101 10.06 -8.74 -11.80
N LYS A 102 9.58 -7.51 -11.55
CA LYS A 102 10.40 -6.31 -11.71
C LYS A 102 11.58 -6.26 -10.73
N LEU A 103 11.40 -6.72 -9.50
CA LEU A 103 12.47 -6.78 -8.50
C LEU A 103 13.50 -7.87 -8.85
N THR A 104 13.04 -9.04 -9.29
CA THR A 104 13.95 -10.12 -9.72
C THR A 104 14.70 -9.76 -11.00
N ASP A 105 14.08 -9.02 -11.92
CA ASP A 105 14.73 -8.50 -13.14
C ASP A 105 15.82 -7.47 -12.83
N LEU A 106 15.70 -6.76 -11.70
CA LEU A 106 16.75 -5.88 -11.16
C LEU A 106 17.86 -6.66 -10.41
N GLY A 107 17.72 -7.97 -10.27
CA GLY A 107 18.70 -8.84 -9.60
C GLY A 107 18.58 -8.92 -8.08
N LEU A 108 17.46 -8.47 -7.50
CA LEU A 108 17.17 -8.65 -6.08
C LEU A 108 16.65 -10.08 -5.83
N ASP A 109 16.98 -10.65 -4.66
CA ASP A 109 16.38 -11.90 -4.21
C ASP A 109 15.06 -11.58 -3.52
N VAL A 110 13.98 -12.29 -3.86
CA VAL A 110 12.65 -12.04 -3.31
C VAL A 110 12.18 -13.28 -2.59
N ILE A 111 11.92 -13.14 -1.29
CA ILE A 111 11.37 -14.18 -0.43
C ILE A 111 9.93 -13.83 -0.03
N VAL A 112 9.02 -14.78 -0.19
CA VAL A 112 7.60 -14.58 0.10
C VAL A 112 7.17 -15.62 1.13
N GLU A 113 6.47 -15.20 2.18
CA GLU A 113 5.85 -16.13 3.11
C GLU A 113 4.80 -16.97 2.36
N LYS A 114 4.77 -18.27 2.64
CA LYS A 114 3.75 -19.18 2.12
C LYS A 114 2.35 -18.62 2.33
N ASP A 115 1.52 -18.73 1.29
CA ASP A 115 0.14 -18.26 1.30
C ASP A 115 -0.03 -16.76 1.56
N ALA A 116 1.02 -15.92 1.47
CA ALA A 116 0.92 -14.48 1.67
C ALA A 116 -0.12 -13.83 0.75
N GLY A 117 -0.13 -14.22 -0.52
CA GLY A 117 -1.07 -13.70 -1.51
C GLY A 117 -2.42 -14.43 -1.58
N ARG A 118 -2.60 -15.54 -0.87
CA ARG A 118 -3.74 -16.47 -1.06
C ARG A 118 -5.09 -15.78 -0.88
N ALA A 119 -5.23 -14.95 0.15
CA ALA A 119 -6.49 -14.24 0.45
C ALA A 119 -6.87 -13.18 -0.62
N SER A 120 -5.88 -12.70 -1.37
CA SER A 120 -6.04 -11.83 -2.53
C SER A 120 -6.04 -12.56 -3.87
N ASN A 121 -6.11 -13.89 -3.88
CA ASN A 121 -6.06 -14.76 -5.07
C ASN A 121 -4.73 -14.73 -5.86
N TYR A 122 -3.62 -14.40 -5.20
CA TYR A 122 -2.26 -14.59 -5.74
C TYR A 122 -1.68 -15.85 -5.11
N LEU A 123 -1.58 -16.92 -5.90
CA LEU A 123 -1.09 -18.21 -5.43
C LEU A 123 0.45 -18.24 -5.41
N ASP A 124 1.01 -19.06 -4.52
CA ASP A 124 2.46 -19.24 -4.35
C ASP A 124 3.15 -19.64 -5.66
N GLU A 125 2.50 -20.43 -6.52
CA GLU A 125 3.05 -20.82 -7.82
C GLU A 125 3.29 -19.60 -8.73
N ALA A 126 2.44 -18.58 -8.67
CA ALA A 126 2.62 -17.36 -9.44
C ALA A 126 3.81 -16.53 -8.94
N TYR A 127 4.10 -16.56 -7.63
CA TYR A 127 5.31 -15.94 -7.09
C TYR A 127 6.58 -16.69 -7.49
N GLN A 128 6.53 -18.03 -7.51
CA GLN A 128 7.64 -18.86 -7.99
C GLN A 128 7.92 -18.63 -9.49
N GLU A 129 6.88 -18.54 -10.32
CA GLU A 129 6.99 -18.18 -11.74
C GLU A 129 7.57 -16.77 -11.94
N ALA A 130 7.26 -15.85 -11.03
CA ALA A 130 7.82 -14.50 -11.00
C ALA A 130 9.26 -14.44 -10.47
N GLY A 131 9.85 -15.57 -10.07
CA GLY A 131 11.25 -15.66 -9.64
C GLY A 131 11.48 -15.58 -8.13
N ALA A 132 10.43 -15.52 -7.31
CA ALA A 132 10.55 -15.49 -5.86
C ALA A 132 10.71 -16.89 -5.24
N THR A 133 11.31 -16.93 -4.05
CA THR A 133 11.41 -18.12 -3.22
C THR A 133 10.32 -18.12 -2.14
N ILE A 134 9.54 -19.18 -2.05
CA ILE A 134 8.53 -19.33 -0.99
C ILE A 134 9.20 -19.83 0.29
N LYS A 135 8.90 -19.16 1.41
CA LYS A 135 9.35 -19.53 2.76
C LYS A 135 8.16 -20.05 3.56
N GLU A 136 8.30 -21.26 4.11
CA GLU A 136 7.26 -21.88 4.94
C GLU A 136 7.17 -21.23 6.32
N ASP A 137 8.31 -20.77 6.86
CA ASP A 137 8.38 -20.12 8.16
C ASP A 137 8.42 -18.60 8.00
N ARG A 138 7.44 -17.93 8.63
CA ARG A 138 7.39 -16.47 8.74
C ARG A 138 8.65 -15.91 9.37
N ALA A 139 9.19 -16.54 10.42
CA ALA A 139 10.36 -16.01 11.12
C ALA A 139 11.57 -15.89 10.18
N GLU A 140 11.71 -16.81 9.23
CA GLU A 140 12.77 -16.78 8.22
C GLU A 140 12.62 -15.59 7.26
N VAL A 141 11.40 -15.20 6.92
CA VAL A 141 11.13 -14.01 6.08
C VAL A 141 11.62 -12.75 6.79
N PHE A 142 11.28 -12.59 8.07
CA PHE A 142 11.69 -11.42 8.85
C PHE A 142 13.19 -11.39 9.16
N SER A 143 13.79 -12.53 9.51
CA SER A 143 15.21 -12.57 9.90
C SER A 143 16.19 -12.49 8.73
N SER A 144 15.73 -12.74 7.50
CA SER A 144 16.58 -12.78 6.31
C SER A 144 16.44 -11.56 5.40
N ALA A 145 15.38 -10.76 5.56
CA ALA A 145 15.11 -9.63 4.68
C ALA A 145 15.98 -8.41 5.02
N ASP A 146 16.65 -7.85 4.01
CA ASP A 146 17.27 -6.53 4.08
C ASP A 146 16.22 -5.42 3.89
N LEU A 147 15.20 -5.71 3.07
CA LEU A 147 14.06 -4.85 2.79
C LEU A 147 12.76 -5.63 3.01
N LEU A 148 12.04 -5.31 4.08
CA LEU A 148 10.73 -5.91 4.37
C LEU A 148 9.61 -5.00 3.87
N ILE A 149 8.68 -5.56 3.10
CA ILE A 149 7.56 -4.83 2.52
C ILE A 149 6.25 -5.47 2.94
N SER A 150 5.41 -4.71 3.66
CA SER A 150 4.10 -5.14 4.16
C SER A 150 3.03 -4.09 3.87
N ILE A 151 1.76 -4.44 4.10
CA ILE A 151 0.63 -3.51 4.04
C ILE A 151 0.54 -2.77 5.36
N GLN A 152 0.32 -3.51 6.45
CA GLN A 152 0.23 -2.95 7.80
C GLN A 152 1.58 -3.04 8.49
N THR A 153 1.76 -2.23 9.53
CA THR A 153 2.92 -2.39 10.44
C THR A 153 2.91 -3.80 11.04
N PRO A 154 4.00 -4.59 10.88
CA PRO A 154 4.10 -5.89 11.52
C PRO A 154 4.03 -5.82 13.05
N PRO A 155 3.54 -6.88 13.73
CA PRO A 155 3.58 -6.94 15.19
C PRO A 155 5.01 -6.75 15.75
N GLU A 156 5.12 -6.19 16.95
CA GLU A 156 6.40 -5.93 17.62
C GLU A 156 7.31 -7.18 17.68
N GLU A 157 6.74 -8.36 17.92
CA GLU A 157 7.50 -9.62 17.93
C GLU A 157 8.20 -9.94 16.61
N ASP A 158 7.62 -9.52 15.48
CA ASP A 158 8.18 -9.70 14.16
C ASP A 158 9.21 -8.61 13.84
N LEU A 159 8.96 -7.37 14.28
CA LEU A 159 9.94 -6.28 14.17
C LEU A 159 11.24 -6.60 14.92
N HIS A 160 11.15 -7.31 16.06
CA HIS A 160 12.32 -7.79 16.79
C HIS A 160 13.15 -8.86 16.06
N ARG A 161 12.58 -9.52 15.04
CA ARG A 161 13.28 -10.53 14.23
C ARG A 161 14.03 -9.91 13.07
N MET A 162 13.68 -8.68 12.66
CA MET A 162 14.34 -7.99 11.58
C MET A 162 15.82 -7.71 11.92
N PRO A 163 16.76 -7.91 10.98
CA PRO A 163 18.15 -7.52 11.17
C PRO A 163 18.28 -6.03 11.53
N GLU A 164 19.25 -5.70 12.37
CA GLU A 164 19.62 -4.29 12.60
C GLU A 164 20.05 -3.64 11.29
N GLY A 165 19.62 -2.39 11.04
CA GLY A 165 19.92 -1.67 9.81
C GLY A 165 19.08 -2.05 8.59
N SER A 166 18.15 -3.01 8.72
CA SER A 166 17.19 -3.35 7.66
C SER A 166 16.20 -2.21 7.38
N ILE A 167 15.46 -2.34 6.28
CA ILE A 167 14.47 -1.37 5.82
C ILE A 167 13.07 -1.96 5.96
N LEU A 168 12.13 -1.16 6.48
CA LEU A 168 10.70 -1.49 6.56
C LEU A 168 9.91 -0.49 5.72
N ILE A 169 9.03 -0.97 4.83
CA ILE A 169 8.06 -0.12 4.12
C ILE A 169 6.65 -0.69 4.29
N CYS A 170 5.76 0.10 4.90
CA CYS A 170 4.36 -0.26 5.15
C CYS A 170 3.52 1.01 5.41
N PHE A 171 2.22 0.87 5.69
CA PHE A 171 1.51 1.90 6.42
C PHE A 171 1.96 1.89 7.88
N LEU A 172 2.56 2.99 8.33
CA LEU A 172 3.20 3.11 9.63
C LEU A 172 2.41 3.97 10.62
N TRP A 173 1.63 4.95 10.15
CA TRP A 173 0.83 5.86 10.98
C TRP A 173 1.64 6.42 12.15
N ALA A 174 2.80 6.99 11.82
CA ALA A 174 3.86 7.28 12.80
C ALA A 174 3.42 8.23 13.93
N LEU A 175 2.51 9.19 13.63
CA LEU A 175 1.94 10.11 14.63
C LEU A 175 1.05 9.41 15.66
N GLN A 176 0.49 8.24 15.32
CA GLN A 176 -0.42 7.47 16.18
C GLN A 176 0.32 6.35 16.92
N HIS A 177 1.56 6.04 16.54
CA HIS A 177 2.29 4.86 16.97
C HIS A 177 3.71 5.20 17.44
N GLU A 178 3.83 6.16 18.36
CA GLU A 178 5.10 6.62 18.94
C GLU A 178 5.99 5.47 19.45
N ASN A 179 5.41 4.49 20.17
CA ASN A 179 6.15 3.32 20.67
C ASN A 179 6.78 2.49 19.54
N THR A 180 6.06 2.33 18.42
CA THR A 180 6.57 1.62 17.24
C THR A 180 7.72 2.41 16.62
N VAL A 181 7.59 3.74 16.50
CA VAL A 181 8.64 4.61 15.97
C VAL A 181 9.90 4.53 16.83
N ASP A 182 9.76 4.56 18.15
CA ASP A 182 10.89 4.42 19.07
C ASP A 182 11.57 3.07 18.95
N LEU A 183 10.81 1.97 18.84
CA LEU A 183 11.36 0.64 18.59
C LEU A 183 12.17 0.58 17.28
N LEU A 184 11.62 1.11 16.19
CA LEU A 184 12.28 1.10 14.88
C LEU A 184 13.57 1.92 14.91
N LYS A 185 13.53 3.09 15.55
CA LYS A 185 14.69 3.95 15.80
C LYS A 185 15.75 3.21 16.62
N ASP A 186 15.39 2.67 17.78
CA ASP A 186 16.34 2.02 18.70
C ASP A 186 17.02 0.78 18.09
N ARG A 187 16.34 0.09 17.16
CA ARG A 187 16.91 -1.03 16.38
C ARG A 187 17.71 -0.59 15.15
N GLY A 188 17.80 0.70 14.88
CA GLY A 188 18.46 1.24 13.69
C GLY A 188 17.76 0.88 12.38
N ILE A 189 16.47 0.51 12.43
CA ILE A 189 15.68 0.17 11.24
C ILE A 189 15.36 1.46 10.47
N THR A 190 15.55 1.42 9.16
CA THR A 190 15.10 2.50 8.29
C THR A 190 13.64 2.26 7.93
N ALA A 191 12.72 3.04 8.48
CA ALA A 191 11.29 2.84 8.29
C ALA A 191 10.69 3.92 7.40
N LEU A 192 9.93 3.51 6.38
CA LEU A 192 9.21 4.38 5.47
C LEU A 192 7.70 4.13 5.59
N GLY A 193 6.94 5.21 5.74
CA GLY A 193 5.48 5.17 5.83
C GLY A 193 4.84 5.46 4.48
N MET A 194 4.09 4.51 3.91
CA MET A 194 3.28 4.73 2.70
C MET A 194 2.18 5.78 2.93
N ASP A 195 1.77 5.99 4.18
CA ASP A 195 0.88 7.07 4.63
C ASP A 195 1.57 8.45 4.69
N ALA A 196 2.90 8.49 4.68
CA ALA A 196 3.70 9.72 4.75
C ALA A 196 4.20 10.21 3.38
N VAL A 197 3.82 9.54 2.29
CA VAL A 197 4.14 10.00 0.92
C VAL A 197 3.55 11.40 0.70
N PRO A 198 4.37 12.40 0.31
CA PRO A 198 3.89 13.78 0.18
C PRO A 198 2.93 13.92 -1.01
N ARG A 199 1.93 14.78 -0.86
CA ARG A 199 0.89 15.04 -1.88
C ARG A 199 1.35 16.03 -2.94
N ILE A 200 2.40 15.66 -3.67
CA ILE A 200 2.97 16.46 -4.77
C ILE A 200 2.76 15.77 -6.11
N SER A 201 2.70 16.53 -7.20
CA SER A 201 2.35 16.00 -8.53
C SER A 201 3.23 14.83 -8.99
N ARG A 202 4.53 14.85 -8.65
CA ARG A 202 5.48 13.79 -9.02
C ARG A 202 5.35 12.50 -8.20
N ALA A 203 4.66 12.53 -7.04
CA ALA A 203 4.47 11.39 -6.15
C ALA A 203 3.05 10.80 -6.22
N GLN A 204 2.17 11.30 -7.10
CA GLN A 204 0.79 10.85 -7.20
C GLN A 204 0.64 9.34 -7.47
N ASN A 205 1.58 8.74 -8.20
CA ASN A 205 1.61 7.30 -8.47
C ASN A 205 2.19 6.47 -7.31
N MET A 206 2.70 7.11 -6.25
CA MET A 206 3.15 6.49 -5.01
C MET A 206 2.09 6.59 -3.90
N ASP A 207 1.06 7.42 -4.07
CA ASP A 207 0.01 7.64 -3.08
C ASP A 207 -0.91 6.42 -2.93
N ALA A 208 -0.59 5.61 -1.94
CA ALA A 208 -1.36 4.43 -1.57
C ALA A 208 -2.70 4.78 -0.91
N LEU A 209 -2.80 5.89 -0.19
CA LEU A 209 -4.03 6.32 0.47
C LEU A 209 -5.11 6.66 -0.56
N SER A 210 -4.76 7.37 -1.63
CA SER A 210 -5.66 7.66 -2.74
C SER A 210 -6.14 6.38 -3.43
N SER A 211 -5.23 5.42 -3.66
CA SER A 211 -5.58 4.13 -4.25
C SER A 211 -6.56 3.34 -3.38
N MET A 212 -6.31 3.27 -2.07
CA MET A 212 -7.20 2.56 -1.13
C MET A 212 -8.55 3.28 -0.97
N SER A 213 -8.54 4.62 -0.95
CA SER A 213 -9.76 5.45 -0.88
C SER A 213 -10.66 5.25 -2.09
N SER A 214 -10.08 5.17 -3.29
CA SER A 214 -10.85 4.86 -4.50
C SER A 214 -11.53 3.49 -4.38
N ILE A 215 -10.79 2.44 -3.99
CA ILE A 215 -11.38 1.10 -3.78
C ILE A 215 -12.53 1.15 -2.74
N ALA A 216 -12.33 1.86 -1.63
CA ALA A 216 -13.34 2.01 -0.59
C ALA A 216 -14.61 2.71 -1.09
N GLY A 217 -14.47 3.80 -1.85
CA GLY A 217 -15.58 4.54 -2.46
C GLY A 217 -16.37 3.72 -3.46
N TYR A 218 -15.68 2.92 -4.29
CA TYR A 218 -16.37 1.97 -5.18
C TYR A 218 -17.15 0.92 -4.38
N LYS A 219 -16.50 0.33 -3.37
CA LYS A 219 -17.10 -0.73 -2.56
C LYS A 219 -18.29 -0.23 -1.74
N SER A 220 -18.26 1.00 -1.22
CA SER A 220 -19.36 1.55 -0.41
C SER A 220 -20.65 1.70 -1.20
N ALA A 221 -20.57 2.18 -2.45
CA ALA A 221 -21.73 2.24 -3.35
C ALA A 221 -22.32 0.85 -3.62
N LEU A 222 -21.48 -0.18 -3.76
CA LEU A 222 -21.94 -1.56 -3.92
C LEU A 222 -22.60 -2.12 -2.65
N ILE A 223 -22.06 -1.81 -1.47
CA ILE A 223 -22.66 -2.19 -0.20
C ILE A 223 -24.02 -1.52 -0.05
N GLY A 224 -24.10 -0.21 -0.29
CA GLY A 224 -25.37 0.52 -0.26
C GLY A 224 -26.40 -0.09 -1.22
N ALA A 225 -25.99 -0.42 -2.45
CA ALA A 225 -26.86 -1.07 -3.42
C ALA A 225 -27.29 -2.50 -3.04
N ASN A 226 -26.43 -3.25 -2.35
CA ASN A 226 -26.74 -4.60 -1.88
C ASN A 226 -27.69 -4.59 -0.68
N GLU A 227 -27.54 -3.60 0.20
CA GLU A 227 -28.37 -3.46 1.41
C GLU A 227 -29.71 -2.81 1.14
N LEU A 228 -29.81 -1.96 0.12
CA LEU A 228 -31.07 -1.31 -0.28
C LEU A 228 -32.02 -2.33 -0.93
N ASP A 229 -33.30 -2.28 -0.59
CA ASP A 229 -34.35 -3.15 -1.13
C ASP A 229 -35.09 -2.55 -2.33
N ARG A 230 -34.50 -1.50 -2.94
CA ARG A 230 -35.04 -0.77 -4.09
C ARG A 230 -34.09 -0.84 -5.28
N TYR A 231 -34.64 -0.74 -6.49
CA TYR A 231 -33.81 -0.54 -7.68
C TYR A 231 -33.11 0.83 -7.62
N LEU A 232 -31.79 0.85 -7.87
CA LEU A 232 -31.05 2.09 -8.09
C LEU A 232 -31.44 2.80 -9.39
N PRO A 233 -31.49 2.12 -10.55
CA PRO A 233 -31.85 2.77 -11.80
C PRO A 233 -33.35 2.97 -11.93
N MET A 234 -33.74 3.91 -12.79
CA MET A 234 -35.11 3.98 -13.28
C MET A 234 -35.42 2.72 -14.11
N MET A 235 -36.51 2.04 -13.80
CA MET A 235 -36.94 0.83 -14.52
C MET A 235 -38.30 1.07 -15.18
N MET A 236 -38.36 0.96 -16.51
CA MET A 236 -39.62 0.90 -17.25
C MET A 236 -40.07 -0.56 -17.36
N THR A 237 -41.17 -0.91 -16.70
CA THR A 237 -41.67 -2.29 -16.65
C THR A 237 -43.10 -2.38 -17.20
N ALA A 238 -43.58 -3.60 -17.43
CA ALA A 238 -44.97 -3.83 -17.83
C ALA A 238 -45.99 -3.33 -16.79
N ALA A 239 -45.60 -3.29 -15.51
CA ALA A 239 -46.45 -2.83 -14.41
C ALA A 239 -46.37 -1.31 -14.15
N GLY A 240 -45.54 -0.58 -14.92
CA GLY A 240 -45.30 0.86 -14.76
C GLY A 240 -43.83 1.20 -14.58
N THR A 241 -43.58 2.48 -14.31
CA THR A 241 -42.24 3.03 -14.10
C THR A 241 -41.87 3.03 -12.62
N ILE A 242 -40.72 2.45 -12.30
CA ILE A 242 -40.11 2.54 -10.96
C ILE A 242 -39.10 3.68 -10.99
N ALA A 243 -39.26 4.63 -10.07
CA ALA A 243 -38.35 5.78 -9.93
C ALA A 243 -36.96 5.31 -9.46
N PRO A 244 -35.87 5.99 -9.90
CA PRO A 244 -34.52 5.69 -9.44
C PRO A 244 -34.35 6.01 -7.95
N ALA A 245 -33.42 5.30 -7.30
CA ALA A 245 -33.02 5.61 -5.94
C ALA A 245 -32.20 6.91 -5.89
N LYS A 246 -32.27 7.61 -4.76
CA LYS A 246 -31.48 8.82 -4.46
C LYS A 246 -30.33 8.49 -3.52
N VAL A 247 -29.11 8.87 -3.92
CA VAL A 247 -27.89 8.68 -3.14
C VAL A 247 -27.32 10.03 -2.78
N LEU A 248 -27.07 10.27 -1.49
CA LEU A 248 -26.36 11.43 -0.98
C LEU A 248 -24.96 11.03 -0.55
N VAL A 249 -23.93 11.69 -1.09
CA VAL A 249 -22.53 11.46 -0.71
C VAL A 249 -22.02 12.65 0.10
N LEU A 250 -21.62 12.40 1.34
CA LEU A 250 -21.08 13.41 2.25
C LEU A 250 -19.55 13.30 2.31
N GLY A 251 -18.88 14.26 1.69
CA GLY A 251 -17.46 14.27 1.37
C GLY A 251 -17.21 13.91 -0.09
N ALA A 252 -16.48 14.75 -0.81
CA ALA A 252 -16.09 14.55 -2.22
C ALA A 252 -14.55 14.55 -2.37
N GLY A 253 -13.87 13.90 -1.41
CA GLY A 253 -12.50 13.41 -1.61
C GLY A 253 -12.45 12.22 -2.57
N VAL A 254 -11.31 11.54 -2.66
CA VAL A 254 -11.12 10.41 -3.60
C VAL A 254 -12.16 9.30 -3.42
N ALA A 255 -12.47 8.91 -2.17
CA ALA A 255 -13.51 7.93 -1.88
C ALA A 255 -14.90 8.42 -2.29
N GLY A 256 -15.25 9.66 -1.92
CA GLY A 256 -16.54 10.27 -2.27
C GLY A 256 -16.76 10.36 -3.78
N LEU A 257 -15.78 10.88 -4.54
CA LEU A 257 -15.85 10.95 -6.00
C LEU A 257 -16.01 9.56 -6.64
N GLN A 258 -15.32 8.55 -6.11
CA GLN A 258 -15.47 7.19 -6.61
C GLN A 258 -16.84 6.57 -6.26
N ALA A 259 -17.39 6.89 -5.08
CA ALA A 259 -18.75 6.50 -4.70
C ALA A 259 -19.80 7.16 -5.61
N ILE A 260 -19.65 8.46 -5.89
CA ILE A 260 -20.48 9.21 -6.83
C ILE A 260 -20.46 8.55 -8.21
N ALA A 261 -19.26 8.34 -8.78
CA ALA A 261 -19.10 7.74 -10.09
C ALA A 261 -19.75 6.34 -10.16
N THR A 262 -19.64 5.55 -9.09
CA THR A 262 -20.18 4.20 -9.02
C THR A 262 -21.71 4.21 -8.90
N ALA A 263 -22.27 5.02 -8.00
CA ALA A 263 -23.72 5.17 -7.86
C ALA A 263 -24.38 5.69 -9.15
N LYS A 264 -23.74 6.64 -9.84
CA LYS A 264 -24.16 7.13 -11.17
C LYS A 264 -24.15 6.02 -12.21
N ARG A 265 -23.11 5.18 -12.24
CA ARG A 265 -23.03 4.01 -13.15
C ARG A 265 -24.13 2.98 -12.87
N LEU A 266 -24.56 2.84 -11.62
CA LEU A 266 -25.69 1.99 -11.23
C LEU A 266 -27.06 2.63 -11.53
N GLY A 267 -27.08 3.87 -12.05
CA GLY A 267 -28.29 4.56 -12.51
C GLY A 267 -29.03 5.35 -11.43
N ALA A 268 -28.44 5.54 -10.26
CA ALA A 268 -29.03 6.36 -9.21
C ALA A 268 -29.02 7.86 -9.55
N VAL A 269 -29.93 8.61 -8.93
CA VAL A 269 -29.83 10.06 -8.82
C VAL A 269 -28.88 10.36 -7.67
N VAL A 270 -27.81 11.11 -7.92
CA VAL A 270 -26.75 11.34 -6.93
C VAL A 270 -26.62 12.82 -6.64
N GLU A 271 -26.65 13.14 -5.36
CA GLU A 271 -26.32 14.43 -4.78
C GLU A 271 -25.04 14.28 -3.95
N ALA A 272 -24.22 15.32 -3.88
CA ALA A 272 -23.02 15.28 -3.05
C ALA A 272 -22.72 16.63 -2.40
N PHE A 273 -22.14 16.57 -1.22
CA PHE A 273 -21.72 17.73 -0.44
C PHE A 273 -20.24 17.58 -0.05
N ASP A 274 -19.48 18.67 -0.11
CA ASP A 274 -18.15 18.81 0.48
C ASP A 274 -18.01 20.26 0.94
N ILE A 275 -17.20 20.50 1.97
CA ILE A 275 -16.98 21.87 2.45
C ILE A 275 -16.09 22.66 1.49
N ARG A 276 -15.29 21.97 0.67
CA ARG A 276 -14.34 22.60 -0.24
C ARG A 276 -15.08 23.01 -1.52
N PRO A 277 -15.04 24.28 -1.94
CA PRO A 277 -15.71 24.71 -3.16
C PRO A 277 -15.07 24.11 -4.43
N VAL A 278 -13.76 23.79 -4.38
CA VAL A 278 -12.98 23.31 -5.54
C VAL A 278 -13.44 21.96 -6.10
N VAL A 279 -14.14 21.14 -5.31
CA VAL A 279 -14.63 19.84 -5.76
C VAL A 279 -16.01 19.90 -6.42
N LYS A 280 -16.68 21.06 -6.41
CA LYS A 280 -17.99 21.24 -7.06
C LYS A 280 -17.96 20.85 -8.54
N GLU A 281 -16.98 21.39 -9.29
CA GLU A 281 -16.84 21.06 -10.72
C GLU A 281 -16.56 19.57 -10.94
N GLN A 282 -15.81 18.93 -10.03
CA GLN A 282 -15.52 17.50 -10.10
C GLN A 282 -16.79 16.66 -9.90
N VAL A 283 -17.61 17.00 -8.90
CA VAL A 283 -18.92 16.37 -8.64
C VAL A 283 -19.85 16.52 -9.85
N GLU A 284 -19.97 17.72 -10.40
CA GLU A 284 -20.83 18.00 -11.55
C GLU A 284 -20.34 17.28 -12.82
N SER A 285 -19.03 17.18 -13.02
CA SER A 285 -18.44 16.45 -14.16
C SER A 285 -18.77 14.95 -14.15
N LEU A 286 -19.03 14.37 -12.97
CA LEU A 286 -19.50 12.99 -12.80
C LEU A 286 -21.03 12.86 -12.97
N GLY A 287 -21.73 13.98 -13.18
CA GLY A 287 -23.18 14.04 -13.39
C GLY A 287 -23.99 13.97 -12.10
N ALA A 288 -23.39 14.26 -10.95
CA ALA A 288 -24.09 14.45 -9.68
C ALA A 288 -24.42 15.93 -9.44
N THR A 289 -25.39 16.20 -8.58
CA THR A 289 -25.74 17.56 -8.16
C THR A 289 -24.98 17.93 -6.90
N PHE A 290 -24.27 19.06 -6.92
CA PHE A 290 -23.60 19.57 -5.73
C PHE A 290 -24.62 20.26 -4.81
N VAL A 291 -24.62 19.90 -3.53
CA VAL A 291 -25.45 20.50 -2.50
C VAL A 291 -24.72 21.74 -1.97
N GLU A 292 -25.31 22.92 -2.15
CA GLU A 292 -24.75 24.17 -1.67
C GLU A 292 -25.27 24.50 -0.27
N VAL A 293 -24.37 24.90 0.62
CA VAL A 293 -24.73 25.49 1.91
C VAL A 293 -24.45 26.99 1.82
N PRO A 294 -25.44 27.86 2.02
CA PRO A 294 -25.26 29.30 1.95
C PRO A 294 -24.24 29.81 2.98
N ASP A 295 -23.44 30.79 2.55
CA ASP A 295 -22.52 31.54 3.41
C ASP A 295 -21.50 30.67 4.17
N LEU A 296 -21.01 29.58 3.55
CA LEU A 296 -19.82 28.86 4.01
C LEU A 296 -18.55 29.60 3.58
N ASP A 297 -17.54 29.63 4.45
CA ASP A 297 -16.22 30.18 4.13
C ASP A 297 -15.60 29.50 2.89
N GLU A 298 -15.08 30.32 1.97
CA GLU A 298 -14.43 29.88 0.73
C GLU A 298 -13.01 29.34 0.99
N GLU A 299 -12.40 29.63 2.15
CA GLU A 299 -11.05 29.16 2.55
C GLU A 299 -11.04 27.86 3.39
N SER A 300 -11.88 26.89 3.04
CA SER A 300 -12.08 25.64 3.78
C SER A 300 -11.07 24.52 3.47
N GLU A 301 -10.00 24.80 2.72
CA GLU A 301 -8.95 23.85 2.34
C GLU A 301 -7.59 24.17 2.99
N THR A 302 -6.86 23.13 3.40
CA THR A 302 -5.46 23.20 3.90
C THR A 302 -4.46 23.06 2.74
N GLU A 303 -3.18 23.39 2.96
CA GLU A 303 -2.13 23.24 1.93
C GLU A 303 -2.01 21.80 1.38
N GLY A 304 -2.37 20.78 2.17
CA GLY A 304 -2.39 19.37 1.76
C GLY A 304 -3.67 18.91 1.04
N GLY A 305 -4.58 19.83 0.72
CA GLY A 305 -5.86 19.56 0.06
C GLY A 305 -6.94 18.95 0.95
N TYR A 306 -6.76 18.97 2.27
CA TYR A 306 -7.75 18.50 3.25
C TYR A 306 -8.68 19.62 3.70
N ALA A 307 -9.90 19.23 4.07
CA ALA A 307 -10.91 20.07 4.71
C ALA A 307 -10.44 20.62 6.08
N LYS A 308 -10.71 21.91 6.35
CA LYS A 308 -10.60 22.52 7.69
C LYS A 308 -11.87 22.28 8.52
N GLU A 309 -11.75 22.42 9.84
CA GLU A 309 -12.91 22.42 10.74
C GLU A 309 -13.67 23.75 10.62
N LEU A 310 -15.00 23.67 10.49
CA LEU A 310 -15.90 24.83 10.38
C LEU A 310 -16.25 25.42 11.75
N ALA A 311 -16.64 26.70 11.78
CA ALA A 311 -17.16 27.35 12.99
C ALA A 311 -18.53 26.76 13.40
N GLU A 312 -18.92 26.88 14.68
CA GLU A 312 -20.15 26.25 15.20
C GLU A 312 -21.43 26.65 14.44
N ASP A 313 -21.54 27.92 14.05
CA ASP A 313 -22.69 28.45 13.32
C ASP A 313 -22.73 27.98 11.85
N GLU A 314 -21.57 27.76 11.23
CA GLU A 314 -21.43 27.15 9.91
C GLU A 314 -21.76 25.66 9.95
N GLN A 315 -21.30 24.95 10.98
CA GLN A 315 -21.63 23.54 11.20
C GLN A 315 -23.13 23.34 11.41
N GLU A 316 -23.81 24.25 12.11
CA GLU A 316 -25.25 24.17 12.31
C GLU A 316 -26.02 24.37 11.00
N ARG A 317 -25.64 25.37 10.20
CA ARG A 317 -26.22 25.59 8.86
C ARG A 317 -25.97 24.40 7.94
N GLN A 318 -24.75 23.85 7.96
CA GLN A 318 -24.39 22.64 7.23
C GLN A 318 -25.29 21.46 7.64
N ARG A 319 -25.47 21.20 8.94
CA ARG A 319 -26.34 20.14 9.44
C ARG A 319 -27.79 20.31 8.97
N GLN A 320 -28.33 21.53 9.00
CA GLN A 320 -29.69 21.80 8.54
C GLN A 320 -29.88 21.50 7.06
N VAL A 321 -28.94 21.91 6.21
CA VAL A 321 -28.98 21.60 4.78
C VAL A 321 -28.84 20.08 4.55
N ILE A 322 -27.88 19.43 5.22
CA ILE A 322 -27.70 17.97 5.13
C ILE A 322 -28.98 17.24 5.54
N HIS A 323 -29.65 17.65 6.63
CA HIS A 323 -30.89 17.04 7.10
C HIS A 323 -31.98 17.06 6.02
N GLU A 324 -32.17 18.19 5.35
CA GLU A 324 -33.19 18.34 4.32
C GLU A 324 -32.95 17.48 3.07
N HIS A 325 -31.69 17.15 2.77
CA HIS A 325 -31.30 16.22 1.71
C HIS A 325 -31.32 14.75 2.18
N ALA A 326 -30.90 14.49 3.41
CA ALA A 326 -30.90 13.16 4.04
C ALA A 326 -32.31 12.57 4.09
N LYS A 327 -33.33 13.34 4.48
CA LYS A 327 -34.75 12.93 4.49
C LYS A 327 -35.24 12.36 3.16
N LYS A 328 -34.67 12.85 2.05
CA LYS A 328 -35.09 12.51 0.69
C LYS A 328 -34.22 11.43 0.06
N SER A 329 -33.18 10.99 0.75
CA SER A 329 -32.20 10.03 0.25
C SER A 329 -32.59 8.60 0.63
N ASP A 330 -32.32 7.66 -0.28
CA ASP A 330 -32.47 6.22 -0.04
C ASP A 330 -31.16 5.61 0.46
N ILE A 331 -30.02 6.16 0.01
CA ILE A 331 -28.69 5.80 0.48
C ILE A 331 -27.93 7.08 0.87
N ILE A 332 -27.26 7.06 2.02
CA ILE A 332 -26.23 8.04 2.39
C ILE A 332 -24.88 7.34 2.45
N ILE A 333 -23.85 7.93 1.84
CA ILE A 333 -22.47 7.45 1.94
C ILE A 333 -21.63 8.56 2.57
N THR A 334 -20.99 8.29 3.70
CA THR A 334 -20.18 9.29 4.41
C THR A 334 -18.70 8.94 4.33
N THR A 335 -17.87 9.92 3.94
CA THR A 335 -16.42 9.71 3.71
C THR A 335 -15.56 10.81 4.32
N ALA A 336 -16.10 11.59 5.26
CA ALA A 336 -15.40 12.75 5.80
C ALA A 336 -14.42 12.30 6.88
N LEU A 337 -13.13 12.57 6.67
CA LEU A 337 -12.05 12.30 7.62
C LEU A 337 -11.14 13.51 7.71
N ILE A 338 -10.68 13.80 8.93
CA ILE A 338 -9.68 14.82 9.20
C ILE A 338 -8.46 14.10 9.80
N PRO A 339 -7.27 14.17 9.16
CA PRO A 339 -6.08 13.49 9.66
C PRO A 339 -5.79 13.84 11.12
N GLY A 340 -5.50 12.82 11.94
CA GLY A 340 -5.15 12.98 13.35
C GLY A 340 -6.31 13.35 14.28
N ARG A 341 -7.57 13.36 13.79
CA ARG A 341 -8.75 13.67 14.60
C ARG A 341 -9.86 12.62 14.43
N PRO A 342 -10.81 12.54 15.38
CA PRO A 342 -12.02 11.76 15.18
C PRO A 342 -12.79 12.22 13.94
N ALA A 343 -13.57 11.31 13.37
CA ALA A 343 -14.46 11.61 12.25
C ALA A 343 -15.48 12.70 12.66
N PRO A 344 -15.72 13.73 11.82
CA PRO A 344 -16.73 14.75 12.13
C PRO A 344 -18.14 14.15 12.09
N LEU A 345 -18.99 14.54 13.04
CA LEU A 345 -20.39 14.14 13.07
C LEU A 345 -21.18 14.92 12.00
N LEU A 346 -21.67 14.20 10.98
CA LEU A 346 -22.44 14.77 9.87
C LEU A 346 -23.90 14.32 9.86
N VAL A 347 -24.16 13.07 10.27
CA VAL A 347 -25.50 12.48 10.30
C VAL A 347 -25.90 12.24 11.75
N THR A 348 -26.80 13.07 12.27
CA THR A 348 -27.29 12.93 13.65
C THR A 348 -28.35 11.84 13.75
N LYS A 349 -28.62 11.37 14.97
CA LYS A 349 -29.71 10.43 15.24
C LYS A 349 -31.07 10.94 14.76
N GLU A 350 -31.34 12.23 14.92
CA GLU A 350 -32.58 12.87 14.42
C GLU A 350 -32.70 12.78 12.90
N MET A 351 -31.59 12.98 12.17
CA MET A 351 -31.59 12.81 10.71
C MET A 351 -31.94 11.39 10.31
N VAL A 352 -31.42 10.37 11.01
CA VAL A 352 -31.73 8.96 10.75
C VAL A 352 -33.21 8.67 10.97
N HIS A 353 -33.79 9.16 12.08
CA HIS A 353 -35.21 8.97 12.39
C HIS A 353 -36.16 9.60 11.35
N ASP A 354 -35.73 10.66 10.68
CA ASP A 354 -36.52 11.32 9.63
C ASP A 354 -36.31 10.72 8.23
N MET A 355 -35.39 9.77 8.05
CA MET A 355 -35.21 9.07 6.78
C MET A 355 -36.39 8.14 6.49
N HIS A 356 -36.59 7.79 5.21
CA HIS A 356 -37.59 6.81 4.85
C HIS A 356 -37.20 5.41 5.37
N PRO A 357 -38.16 4.63 5.91
CA PRO A 357 -37.94 3.22 6.25
C PRO A 357 -37.35 2.43 5.08
N GLY A 358 -36.36 1.57 5.35
CA GLY A 358 -35.63 0.79 4.34
C GLY A 358 -34.41 1.50 3.75
N SER A 359 -34.16 2.77 4.11
CA SER A 359 -32.96 3.50 3.68
C SER A 359 -31.67 2.90 4.26
N VAL A 360 -30.54 3.23 3.65
CA VAL A 360 -29.23 2.72 4.05
C VAL A 360 -28.23 3.85 4.26
N ILE A 361 -27.44 3.77 5.32
CA ILE A 361 -26.25 4.61 5.55
C ILE A 361 -25.03 3.70 5.46
N VAL A 362 -24.03 4.08 4.67
CA VAL A 362 -22.73 3.41 4.60
C VAL A 362 -21.65 4.37 5.08
N ASP A 363 -21.12 4.11 6.26
CA ASP A 363 -20.19 5.02 6.94
C ASP A 363 -18.74 4.55 6.80
N LEU A 364 -18.01 5.13 5.85
CA LEU A 364 -16.60 4.76 5.62
C LEU A 364 -15.68 5.25 6.75
N ALA A 365 -16.16 6.16 7.59
CA ALA A 365 -15.39 6.69 8.72
C ALA A 365 -15.58 5.88 10.01
N ALA A 366 -16.25 4.73 9.96
CA ALA A 366 -16.57 3.90 11.12
C ALA A 366 -15.35 3.56 12.00
N GLU A 367 -14.18 3.32 11.40
CA GLU A 367 -12.93 3.03 12.11
C GLU A 367 -12.39 4.21 12.94
N GLN A 368 -12.83 5.43 12.66
CA GLN A 368 -12.42 6.67 13.33
C GLN A 368 -13.56 7.33 14.12
N GLY A 369 -14.58 6.53 14.50
CA GLY A 369 -15.74 6.97 15.28
C GLY A 369 -17.02 7.16 14.46
N GLY A 370 -16.94 7.20 13.14
CA GLY A 370 -18.08 7.34 12.24
C GLY A 370 -18.52 8.79 12.01
N ASN A 371 -19.06 9.08 10.82
CA ASN A 371 -19.74 10.33 10.55
C ASN A 371 -21.22 10.30 10.95
N CYS A 372 -21.79 9.11 11.21
CA CYS A 372 -23.14 8.94 11.71
C CYS A 372 -23.13 8.59 13.21
N GLU A 373 -23.95 9.27 13.99
CA GLU A 373 -24.04 9.12 15.45
C GLU A 373 -24.37 7.68 15.90
N LEU A 374 -25.06 6.93 15.04
CA LEU A 374 -25.55 5.58 15.30
C LEU A 374 -24.66 4.49 14.68
N THR A 375 -23.50 4.86 14.13
CA THR A 375 -22.55 3.90 13.56
C THR A 375 -21.92 3.04 14.65
N GLU A 376 -22.00 1.73 14.47
CA GLU A 376 -21.21 0.77 15.23
C GLU A 376 -20.18 0.12 14.31
N ALA A 377 -18.90 0.34 14.60
CA ALA A 377 -17.79 -0.17 13.81
C ALA A 377 -17.83 -1.71 13.70
N GLY A 378 -17.76 -2.24 12.49
CA GLY A 378 -17.84 -3.67 12.18
C GLY A 378 -19.25 -4.24 12.12
N GLN A 379 -20.30 -3.44 12.32
CA GLN A 379 -21.67 -3.92 12.38
C GLN A 379 -22.59 -3.25 11.36
N THR A 380 -23.70 -3.93 11.07
CA THR A 380 -24.87 -3.33 10.45
C THR A 380 -25.97 -3.22 11.50
N THR A 381 -26.26 -2.02 11.96
CA THR A 381 -27.34 -1.75 12.91
C THR A 381 -28.61 -1.35 12.16
N VAL A 382 -29.77 -1.52 12.79
CA VAL A 382 -31.06 -1.11 12.22
C VAL A 382 -31.78 -0.25 13.25
N VAL A 383 -32.11 0.98 12.87
CA VAL A 383 -32.85 1.95 13.69
C VAL A 383 -33.96 2.53 12.83
N ASP A 384 -35.21 2.43 13.29
CA ASP A 384 -36.41 2.87 12.54
C ASP A 384 -36.40 2.39 11.07
N GLU A 385 -36.09 1.10 10.91
CA GLU A 385 -35.98 0.42 9.61
C GLU A 385 -34.89 0.97 8.67
N VAL A 386 -34.08 1.93 9.11
CA VAL A 386 -32.87 2.40 8.41
C VAL A 386 -31.70 1.52 8.80
N LYS A 387 -30.99 0.97 7.80
CA LYS A 387 -29.78 0.19 8.02
C LYS A 387 -28.57 1.11 8.07
N ILE A 388 -27.73 0.98 9.09
CA ILE A 388 -26.48 1.74 9.21
C ILE A 388 -25.33 0.74 9.18
N VAL A 389 -24.52 0.81 8.12
CA VAL A 389 -23.41 -0.11 7.86
C VAL A 389 -22.11 0.61 8.22
N GLY A 390 -21.40 0.11 9.24
CA GLY A 390 -20.07 0.58 9.63
C GLY A 390 -18.98 -0.41 9.22
N PRO A 391 -18.61 -0.53 7.94
CA PRO A 391 -17.65 -1.54 7.50
C PRO A 391 -16.22 -1.26 8.00
N LEU A 392 -15.47 -2.33 8.26
CA LEU A 392 -14.03 -2.27 8.56
C LEU A 392 -13.21 -2.70 7.34
N ASN A 393 -12.00 -2.17 7.23
CA ASN A 393 -11.00 -2.50 6.21
C ASN A 393 -11.61 -2.65 4.80
N MET A 394 -12.32 -1.62 4.36
CA MET A 394 -13.01 -1.60 3.07
C MET A 394 -12.14 -1.99 1.86
N PRO A 395 -10.87 -1.55 1.75
CA PRO A 395 -9.98 -1.99 0.67
C PRO A 395 -9.78 -3.51 0.63
N SER A 396 -9.71 -4.18 1.78
CA SER A 396 -9.55 -5.64 1.86
C SER A 396 -10.74 -6.41 1.29
N MET A 397 -11.94 -5.81 1.22
CA MET A 397 -13.10 -6.46 0.57
C MET A 397 -12.93 -6.61 -0.96
N LEU A 398 -11.96 -5.91 -1.55
CA LEU A 398 -11.56 -6.04 -2.96
C LEU A 398 -10.05 -6.33 -3.06
N ALA A 399 -9.58 -7.24 -2.20
CA ALA A 399 -8.17 -7.55 -1.97
C ALA A 399 -7.35 -7.77 -3.25
N TYR A 400 -7.89 -8.42 -4.28
CA TYR A 400 -7.15 -8.62 -5.54
C TYR A 400 -6.68 -7.28 -6.16
N HIS A 401 -7.61 -6.34 -6.38
CA HIS A 401 -7.26 -5.03 -6.96
C HIS A 401 -6.58 -4.12 -5.95
N ALA A 402 -6.93 -4.21 -4.66
CA ALA A 402 -6.26 -3.43 -3.63
C ALA A 402 -4.77 -3.81 -3.51
N SER A 403 -4.44 -5.10 -3.49
CA SER A 403 -3.05 -5.59 -3.56
C SER A 403 -2.37 -5.13 -4.84
N GLN A 404 -3.03 -5.26 -5.99
CA GLN A 404 -2.44 -4.82 -7.27
C GLN A 404 -2.09 -3.33 -7.28
N LEU A 405 -2.99 -2.47 -6.82
CA LEU A 405 -2.75 -1.02 -6.78
C LEU A 405 -1.71 -0.65 -5.74
N TYR A 406 -1.81 -1.18 -4.52
CA TYR A 406 -0.81 -0.95 -3.47
C TYR A 406 0.59 -1.38 -3.93
N SER A 407 0.69 -2.56 -4.55
CA SER A 407 1.92 -3.08 -5.10
C SER A 407 2.52 -2.19 -6.20
N LYS A 408 1.69 -1.53 -7.03
CA LYS A 408 2.15 -0.54 -8.02
C LYS A 408 2.65 0.75 -7.36
N ASN A 409 1.97 1.22 -6.32
CA ASN A 409 2.41 2.40 -5.55
C ASN A 409 3.75 2.12 -4.85
N MET A 410 3.85 0.95 -4.22
CA MET A 410 5.06 0.45 -3.59
C MET A 410 6.20 0.34 -4.61
N TRP A 411 5.97 -0.24 -5.78
CA TRP A 411 6.95 -0.28 -6.85
C TRP A 411 7.40 1.12 -7.29
N ALA A 412 6.50 2.09 -7.39
CA ALA A 412 6.86 3.46 -7.75
C ALA A 412 7.81 4.08 -6.72
N LEU A 413 7.55 3.87 -5.42
CA LEU A 413 8.44 4.30 -4.34
C LEU A 413 9.77 3.55 -4.36
N LEU A 414 9.77 2.23 -4.52
CA LEU A 414 10.99 1.44 -4.63
C LEU A 414 11.85 1.87 -5.82
N ASN A 415 11.24 2.14 -6.97
CA ASN A 415 11.96 2.60 -8.15
C ASN A 415 12.54 4.02 -7.97
N HIS A 416 11.99 4.81 -7.07
CA HIS A 416 12.57 6.10 -6.65
C HIS A 416 13.77 5.91 -5.72
N LEU A 417 13.73 4.90 -4.85
CA LEU A 417 14.76 4.62 -3.84
C LEU A 417 15.89 3.72 -4.32
N LEU A 418 15.67 2.87 -5.32
CA LEU A 418 16.65 1.88 -5.77
C LEU A 418 17.55 2.44 -6.88
N GLU A 419 18.85 2.46 -6.62
CA GLU A 419 19.90 2.72 -7.61
C GLU A 419 20.72 1.45 -7.84
N GLU A 420 20.74 0.96 -9.08
CA GLU A 420 21.43 -0.30 -9.46
C GLU A 420 21.06 -1.49 -8.55
N GLY A 421 19.79 -1.55 -8.11
CA GLY A 421 19.27 -2.60 -7.25
C GLY A 421 19.57 -2.44 -5.76
N LYS A 422 20.13 -1.29 -5.34
CA LYS A 422 20.44 -0.99 -3.94
C LYS A 422 19.67 0.24 -3.44
N PRO A 423 19.16 0.22 -2.20
CA PRO A 423 18.53 1.39 -1.59
C PRO A 423 19.50 2.56 -1.46
N HIS A 424 19.10 3.72 -1.97
CA HIS A 424 19.78 5.00 -1.85
C HIS A 424 18.81 6.02 -1.25
N PHE A 425 19.24 6.69 -0.18
CA PHE A 425 18.42 7.64 0.57
C PHE A 425 18.97 9.06 0.40
N ASP A 426 18.43 9.78 -0.58
CA ASP A 426 18.68 11.21 -0.74
C ASP A 426 17.66 12.04 0.05
N PHE A 427 18.06 12.54 1.22
CA PHE A 427 17.19 13.37 2.07
C PHE A 427 17.10 14.84 1.63
N GLU A 428 17.81 15.26 0.57
CA GLU A 428 17.51 16.53 -0.10
C GLU A 428 16.25 16.41 -0.97
N ASP A 429 15.90 15.19 -1.39
CA ASP A 429 14.65 14.91 -2.09
C ASP A 429 13.45 14.89 -1.13
N GLU A 430 12.45 15.72 -1.44
CA GLU A 430 11.24 15.85 -0.63
C GLU A 430 10.44 14.55 -0.46
N ILE A 431 10.41 13.65 -1.44
CA ILE A 431 9.69 12.37 -1.32
C ILE A 431 10.42 11.50 -0.31
N THR A 432 11.72 11.32 -0.48
CA THR A 432 12.54 10.51 0.43
C THR A 432 12.50 11.06 1.86
N LEU A 433 12.66 12.38 2.02
CA LEU A 433 12.67 13.05 3.32
C LEU A 433 11.35 12.87 4.07
N ASN A 434 10.21 13.11 3.42
CA ASN A 434 8.90 13.06 4.08
C ASN A 434 8.43 11.61 4.32
N THR A 435 8.74 10.69 3.40
CA THR A 435 8.33 9.28 3.52
C THR A 435 9.15 8.52 4.55
N THR A 436 10.42 8.92 4.78
CA THR A 436 11.32 8.26 5.75
C THR A 436 11.06 8.75 7.17
N ILE A 437 10.59 7.86 8.03
CA ILE A 437 10.26 8.13 9.42
C ILE A 437 11.49 8.00 10.31
N THR A 438 12.18 6.85 10.23
CA THR A 438 13.44 6.58 10.93
C THR A 438 14.52 6.16 9.95
N HIS A 439 15.78 6.45 10.26
CA HIS A 439 16.93 5.98 9.50
C HIS A 439 18.12 5.79 10.44
N GLN A 440 18.66 4.57 10.51
CA GLN A 440 19.92 4.26 11.21
C GLN A 440 20.04 4.83 12.64
N GLY A 441 18.96 4.79 13.42
CA GLY A 441 18.97 5.27 14.81
C GLY A 441 18.44 6.69 15.01
N GLU A 442 18.07 7.37 13.94
CA GLU A 442 17.58 8.75 13.99
C GLU A 442 16.16 8.87 13.45
N ILE A 443 15.39 9.81 14.00
CA ILE A 443 14.13 10.26 13.38
C ILE A 443 14.48 11.21 12.24
N ILE A 444 13.95 10.97 11.05
CA ILE A 444 14.22 11.77 9.85
C ILE A 444 13.06 12.71 9.57
N SER A 445 11.84 12.18 9.53
CA SER A 445 10.63 12.86 9.09
C SER A 445 10.44 14.23 9.77
N PRO A 446 10.28 15.32 9.01
CA PRO A 446 9.96 16.64 9.55
C PRO A 446 8.68 16.62 10.40
N MET A 447 7.68 15.85 9.98
CA MET A 447 6.39 15.70 10.67
C MET A 447 6.53 15.29 12.14
N LEU A 448 7.52 14.45 12.47
CA LEU A 448 7.77 13.99 13.83
C LEU A 448 8.75 14.87 14.63
N LYS A 449 9.56 15.68 13.94
CA LYS A 449 10.49 16.60 14.61
C LYS A 449 9.79 17.87 15.09
N GLU A 450 8.66 18.19 14.46
CA GLU A 450 7.86 19.38 14.74
C GLU A 450 6.67 19.11 15.67
N SER A 451 6.32 17.84 15.89
CA SER A 451 5.33 17.36 16.87
C SER A 451 5.93 17.27 18.26
#